data_AF-A0A432SXB8-F1
#
_entry.id   AF-A0A432SXB8-F1
#
_cell.length_a   1.000
_cell.length_b   1.000
_cell.length_c   1.000
_cell.angle_alpha   90.00
_cell.angle_beta   90.00
_cell.angle_gamma   90.00
#
_symmetry.space_group_name_H-M   'P 1'
#
loop_
_entity.id
_entity.type
_entity.pdbx_description
1 polymer ?
#
loop_
_entity_poly.entity_id
_entity_poly.type
_entity_poly.pdbx_seq_one_letter_code
_entity_poly.pdbx_strand_id
1 'polypeptide(L)'
;MLEEKEEALRQISAIKNHLVDKQTFFPYNYYVTYVWAIIAIILVSIMIPMYEASILQGTLVSIFLITTGFVLEGIMTKKVNQTYDIEECTRRQKFIVTSFIFLSLFLIAISAIFAAYQLYVPMFLTWLFMVSMGYFSVGFVLNIQRFSQMARFNMLASVVLLVIGYIDRTLEGTTGTYLSVVQIFVILGLSVMPAIVAWQQIKDEK
;
A
#
# COMPACT_ATOMS: atom_id res chain seq x y z
N MET A 1 -41.13 -15.03 -2.88
CA MET A 1 -40.54 -13.82 -3.50
C MET A 1 -39.24 -13.34 -2.86
N LEU A 2 -39.15 -13.05 -1.54
CA LEU A 2 -37.87 -12.67 -0.92
C LEU A 2 -36.94 -13.89 -0.72
N GLU A 3 -37.49 -15.00 -0.21
CA GLU A 3 -36.76 -16.27 -0.03
C GLU A 3 -36.29 -16.88 -1.37
N GLU A 4 -37.15 -16.94 -2.39
CA GLU A 4 -36.76 -17.44 -3.73
C GLU A 4 -35.64 -16.61 -4.37
N LYS A 5 -35.62 -15.29 -4.10
CA LYS A 5 -34.56 -14.40 -4.60
C LYS A 5 -33.25 -14.63 -3.85
N GLU A 6 -33.29 -14.84 -2.53
CA GLU A 6 -32.13 -15.21 -1.74
C GLU A 6 -31.58 -16.59 -2.14
N GLU A 7 -32.45 -17.56 -2.39
CA GLU A 7 -32.07 -18.90 -2.79
C GLU A 7 -31.48 -18.93 -4.21
N ALA A 8 -32.06 -18.17 -5.14
CA ALA A 8 -31.48 -17.96 -6.47
C ALA A 8 -30.11 -17.26 -6.41
N LEU A 9 -29.95 -16.24 -5.56
CA LEU A 9 -28.65 -15.58 -5.34
C LEU A 9 -27.61 -16.54 -4.74
N ARG A 10 -28.03 -17.41 -3.82
CA ARG A 10 -27.18 -18.43 -3.21
C ARG A 10 -26.72 -19.48 -4.22
N GLN A 11 -27.61 -19.91 -5.11
CA GLN A 11 -27.29 -20.83 -6.20
C GLN A 11 -26.37 -20.20 -7.26
N ILE A 12 -26.63 -18.94 -7.65
CA ILE A 12 -25.77 -18.19 -8.56
C ILE A 12 -24.37 -17.99 -7.95
N SER A 13 -24.29 -17.69 -6.64
CA SER A 13 -23.02 -17.59 -5.93
C SER A 13 -22.28 -18.92 -5.89
N ALA A 14 -22.98 -20.05 -5.71
CA ALA A 14 -22.38 -21.38 -5.73
C ALA A 14 -21.83 -21.74 -7.12
N ILE A 15 -22.58 -21.43 -8.18
CA ILE A 15 -22.15 -21.64 -9.58
C ILE A 15 -20.93 -20.76 -9.89
N LYS A 16 -20.95 -19.47 -9.50
CA LYS A 16 -19.82 -18.56 -9.68
C LYS A 16 -18.58 -19.06 -8.94
N ASN A 17 -18.72 -19.54 -7.70
CA ASN A 17 -17.60 -20.10 -6.93
C ASN A 17 -17.01 -21.37 -7.57
N HIS A 18 -17.81 -22.15 -8.28
CA HIS A 18 -17.35 -23.36 -8.98
C HIS A 18 -16.70 -23.07 -10.34
N LEU A 19 -17.11 -21.97 -11.00
CA LEU A 19 -16.56 -21.54 -12.29
C LEU A 19 -15.27 -20.71 -12.16
N VAL A 20 -14.98 -20.18 -10.98
CA VAL A 20 -13.79 -19.37 -10.73
C VAL A 20 -12.57 -20.27 -10.57
N ASP A 21 -11.53 -20.00 -11.37
CA ASP A 21 -10.23 -20.67 -11.23
C ASP A 21 -9.59 -20.31 -9.87
N LYS A 22 -9.77 -21.21 -8.91
CA LYS A 22 -9.27 -21.06 -7.54
C LYS A 22 -7.73 -21.00 -7.45
N GLN A 23 -6.98 -21.32 -8.52
CA GLN A 23 -5.52 -21.19 -8.55
C GLN A 23 -5.04 -19.78 -8.90
N THR A 24 -5.86 -18.99 -9.60
CA THR A 24 -5.50 -17.65 -10.08
C THR A 24 -6.42 -16.54 -9.56
N PHE A 25 -7.61 -16.87 -9.06
CA PHE A 25 -8.52 -15.91 -8.47
C PHE A 25 -7.91 -15.26 -7.22
N PHE A 26 -8.07 -13.95 -7.10
CA PHE A 26 -7.68 -13.23 -5.90
C PHE A 26 -8.80 -12.26 -5.50
N PRO A 27 -9.64 -12.64 -4.52
CA PRO A 27 -10.62 -11.72 -3.95
C PRO A 27 -9.89 -10.74 -3.02
N TYR A 28 -9.48 -9.59 -3.57
CA TYR A 28 -8.73 -8.59 -2.82
C TYR A 28 -9.61 -7.92 -1.77
N ASN A 29 -9.18 -7.92 -0.52
CA ASN A 29 -9.90 -7.26 0.56
C ASN A 29 -9.55 -5.77 0.59
N TYR A 30 -10.39 -4.92 -0.01
CA TYR A 30 -10.14 -3.47 -0.06
C TYR A 30 -9.99 -2.81 1.31
N TYR A 31 -10.54 -3.39 2.39
CA TYR A 31 -10.36 -2.85 3.74
C TYR A 31 -8.91 -2.88 4.21
N VAL A 32 -8.07 -3.77 3.65
CA VAL A 32 -6.62 -3.80 3.89
C VAL A 32 -5.96 -2.47 3.53
N THR A 33 -6.49 -1.79 2.51
CA THR A 33 -6.00 -0.48 2.08
C THR A 33 -6.12 0.57 3.20
N TYR A 34 -7.16 0.50 4.05
CA TYR A 34 -7.30 1.41 5.18
C TYR A 34 -6.27 1.14 6.28
N VAL A 35 -5.93 -0.13 6.51
CA VAL A 35 -4.87 -0.51 7.46
C VAL A 35 -3.54 0.11 7.01
N TRP A 36 -3.18 -0.07 5.75
CA TRP A 36 -1.96 0.52 5.19
C TRP A 36 -2.01 2.05 5.15
N ALA A 37 -3.16 2.66 4.88
CA ALA A 37 -3.32 4.11 4.91
C ALA A 37 -3.02 4.68 6.31
N ILE A 38 -3.51 4.04 7.37
CA ILE A 38 -3.23 4.42 8.77
C ILE A 38 -1.74 4.25 9.08
N ILE A 39 -1.15 3.11 8.72
CA ILE A 39 0.27 2.84 8.93
C ILE A 39 1.13 3.89 8.20
N ALA A 40 0.79 4.25 6.97
CA ALA A 40 1.49 5.28 6.21
C ALA A 40 1.41 6.66 6.88
N ILE A 41 0.25 7.07 7.42
CA ILE A 41 0.13 8.32 8.19
C ILE A 41 1.04 8.31 9.41
N ILE A 42 1.01 7.21 10.18
CA ILE A 42 1.84 7.05 11.38
C ILE A 42 3.32 7.14 11.00
N LEU A 43 3.75 6.36 10.00
CA LEU A 43 5.14 6.36 9.53
C LEU A 43 5.57 7.75 9.07
N VAL A 44 4.81 8.44 8.22
CA VAL A 44 5.18 9.78 7.75
C VAL A 44 5.32 10.79 8.89
N SER A 45 4.47 10.66 9.93
CA SER A 45 4.44 11.59 11.05
C SER A 45 5.58 11.41 12.06
N ILE A 46 5.99 10.16 12.31
CA ILE A 46 6.95 9.86 13.40
C ILE A 46 8.37 9.54 12.91
N MET A 47 8.56 9.28 11.62
CA MET A 47 9.83 8.67 11.17
C MET A 47 11.03 9.61 11.20
N ILE A 48 10.84 10.92 10.98
CA ILE A 48 11.91 11.90 11.17
C ILE A 48 12.43 11.88 12.63
N PRO A 49 11.60 12.14 13.67
CA PRO A 49 12.10 12.18 15.05
C PRO A 49 12.63 10.82 15.52
N MET A 50 12.08 9.70 15.02
CA MET A 50 12.63 8.37 15.35
C MET A 50 14.04 8.18 14.77
N TYR A 51 14.30 8.63 13.53
CA TYR A 51 15.62 8.54 12.93
C TYR A 51 16.62 9.57 13.49
N GLU A 52 16.16 10.76 13.88
CA GLU A 52 17.01 11.75 14.57
C GLU A 52 17.46 11.25 15.95
N ALA A 53 16.59 10.54 16.68
CA ALA A 53 16.96 9.91 17.95
C ALA A 53 18.01 8.81 17.75
N SER A 54 17.80 7.93 16.77
CA SER A 54 18.79 6.93 16.33
C SER A 54 18.34 6.25 15.03
N ILE A 55 19.28 6.01 14.11
CA ILE A 55 19.01 5.24 12.88
C ILE A 55 18.43 3.86 13.23
N LEU A 56 18.96 3.22 14.29
CA LEU A 56 18.47 1.93 14.76
C LEU A 56 17.02 2.02 15.25
N GLN A 57 16.68 3.07 16.01
CA GLN A 57 15.33 3.28 16.53
C GLN A 57 14.31 3.43 15.39
N GLY A 58 14.56 4.32 14.42
CA GLY A 58 13.66 4.48 13.28
C GLY A 58 13.52 3.20 12.44
N THR A 59 14.62 2.43 12.30
CA THR A 59 14.60 1.15 11.58
C THR A 59 13.72 0.12 12.30
N LEU A 60 13.86 -0.01 13.63
CA LEU A 60 13.06 -0.94 14.43
C LEU A 60 11.58 -0.57 14.43
N VAL A 61 11.26 0.73 14.55
CA VAL A 61 9.89 1.23 14.46
C VAL A 61 9.27 0.90 13.10
N SER A 62 10.02 1.10 12.01
CA SER A 62 9.58 0.75 10.66
C SER A 62 9.29 -0.75 10.53
N ILE A 63 10.22 -1.60 10.97
CA ILE A 63 10.05 -3.06 10.95
C ILE A 63 8.80 -3.46 11.72
N PHE A 64 8.61 -2.93 12.93
CA PHE A 64 7.46 -3.25 13.77
C PHE A 64 6.13 -2.87 13.11
N LEU A 65 6.00 -1.64 12.61
CA LEU A 65 4.78 -1.14 11.98
C LEU A 65 4.46 -1.88 10.68
N ILE A 66 5.46 -2.08 9.83
CA ILE A 66 5.31 -2.81 8.56
C ILE A 66 4.93 -4.27 8.81
N THR A 67 5.58 -4.94 9.77
CA THR A 67 5.24 -6.32 10.16
C THR A 67 3.80 -6.41 10.64
N THR A 68 3.37 -5.44 11.47
CA THR A 68 1.97 -5.36 11.93
C THR A 68 0.99 -5.23 10.76
N GLY A 69 1.31 -4.39 9.76
CA GLY A 69 0.54 -4.27 8.53
C GLY A 69 0.38 -5.59 7.77
N PHE A 70 1.49 -6.32 7.56
CA PHE A 70 1.46 -7.62 6.89
C PHE A 70 0.67 -8.68 7.68
N VAL A 71 0.77 -8.70 9.00
CA VAL A 71 -0.01 -9.62 9.84
C VAL A 71 -1.51 -9.34 9.70
N LEU A 72 -1.92 -8.08 9.78
CA LEU A 72 -3.33 -7.68 9.63
C LEU A 72 -3.85 -8.01 8.21
N GLU A 73 -3.08 -7.69 7.17
CA GLU A 73 -3.41 -8.07 5.79
C GLU A 73 -3.56 -9.59 5.63
N GLY A 74 -2.66 -10.37 6.23
CA GLY A 74 -2.72 -11.84 6.21
C GLY A 74 -4.01 -12.38 6.84
N ILE A 75 -4.40 -11.85 8.00
CA ILE A 75 -5.65 -12.22 8.69
C ILE A 75 -6.87 -11.88 7.83
N MET A 76 -6.90 -10.67 7.26
CA MET A 76 -8.00 -10.18 6.43
C MET A 76 -8.14 -10.95 5.12
N THR A 77 -7.02 -11.28 4.49
CA THR A 77 -6.97 -12.08 3.26
C THR A 77 -7.42 -13.51 3.53
N LYS A 78 -6.97 -14.12 4.64
CA LYS A 78 -7.41 -15.47 5.05
C LYS A 78 -8.92 -15.55 5.24
N LYS A 79 -9.51 -14.55 5.90
CA LYS A 79 -10.98 -14.49 6.11
C LYS A 79 -11.75 -14.42 4.79
N VAL A 80 -11.25 -13.67 3.81
CA VAL A 80 -11.89 -13.58 2.49
C VAL A 80 -11.71 -14.88 1.71
N ASN A 81 -10.51 -15.48 1.71
CA ASN A 81 -10.26 -16.77 1.07
C ASN A 81 -11.20 -17.88 1.56
N GLN A 82 -11.49 -17.92 2.87
CA GLN A 82 -12.45 -18.88 3.45
C GLN A 82 -13.86 -18.72 2.89
N THR A 83 -14.26 -17.50 2.50
CA THR A 83 -15.59 -17.24 1.91
C THR A 83 -15.71 -17.82 0.49
N TYR A 84 -14.58 -17.99 -0.20
CA TYR A 84 -14.48 -18.53 -1.55
C TYR A 84 -13.97 -19.97 -1.60
N ASP A 85 -13.85 -20.64 -0.45
CA ASP A 85 -13.37 -22.02 -0.34
C ASP A 85 -11.99 -22.20 -1.02
N ILE A 86 -11.09 -21.26 -0.73
CA ILE A 86 -9.69 -21.24 -1.15
C ILE A 86 -8.84 -21.66 0.05
N GLU A 87 -8.34 -22.90 0.04
CA GLU A 87 -7.55 -23.47 1.15
C GLU A 87 -6.10 -22.95 1.18
N GLU A 88 -5.50 -22.72 0.01
CA GLU A 88 -4.11 -22.25 -0.13
C GLU A 88 -4.01 -20.87 -0.81
N CYS A 89 -2.96 -20.11 -0.51
CA CYS A 89 -2.68 -18.85 -1.21
C CYS A 89 -2.54 -19.08 -2.72
N THR A 90 -3.30 -18.30 -3.50
CA THR A 90 -3.28 -18.39 -4.97
C THR A 90 -1.97 -17.87 -5.56
N ARG A 91 -1.69 -18.17 -6.83
CA ARG A 91 -0.43 -17.72 -7.47
C ARG A 91 -0.30 -16.20 -7.47
N ARG A 92 -1.42 -15.49 -7.70
CA ARG A 92 -1.46 -14.02 -7.68
C ARG A 92 -1.22 -13.46 -6.28
N GLN A 93 -1.82 -14.08 -5.25
CA GLN A 93 -1.59 -13.71 -3.86
C GLN A 93 -0.12 -13.89 -3.47
N LYS A 94 0.47 -15.06 -3.77
CA LYS A 94 1.90 -15.33 -3.52
C LYS A 94 2.78 -14.28 -4.19
N PHE A 95 2.55 -14.01 -5.48
CA PHE A 95 3.31 -12.99 -6.21
C PHE A 95 3.22 -11.60 -5.56
N ILE A 96 2.02 -11.14 -5.25
CA ILE A 96 1.79 -9.81 -4.65
C ILE A 96 2.45 -9.74 -3.27
N VAL A 97 2.14 -10.68 -2.37
CA VAL A 97 2.66 -10.66 -0.99
C VAL A 97 4.19 -10.74 -0.98
N THR A 98 4.78 -11.64 -1.77
CA THR A 98 6.25 -11.76 -1.87
C THR A 98 6.88 -10.47 -2.40
N SER A 99 6.29 -9.85 -3.44
CA SER A 99 6.79 -8.59 -3.99
C SER A 99 6.74 -7.46 -2.96
N PHE A 100 5.64 -7.36 -2.20
CA PHE A 100 5.49 -6.34 -1.15
C PHE A 100 6.48 -6.57 0.00
N ILE A 101 6.74 -7.81 0.41
CA ILE A 101 7.76 -8.10 1.44
C ILE A 101 9.14 -7.61 0.98
N PHE A 102 9.57 -7.95 -0.24
CA PHE A 102 10.86 -7.50 -0.77
C PHE A 102 10.92 -5.98 -0.91
N LEU A 103 9.84 -5.36 -1.39
CA LEU A 103 9.71 -3.91 -1.49
C LEU A 103 9.86 -3.23 -0.12
N SER A 104 9.18 -3.76 0.90
CA SER A 104 9.24 -3.24 2.26
C SER A 104 10.63 -3.38 2.88
N LEU A 105 11.29 -4.54 2.71
CA LEU A 105 12.66 -4.73 3.20
C LEU A 105 13.63 -3.76 2.53
N PHE A 106 13.50 -3.58 1.21
CA PHE A 106 14.29 -2.61 0.46
C PHE A 106 14.03 -1.18 0.95
N LEU A 107 12.76 -0.81 1.15
CA LEU A 107 12.37 0.50 1.66
C LEU A 107 12.93 0.77 3.06
N ILE A 108 12.92 -0.21 3.96
CA ILE A 108 13.51 -0.06 5.29
C ILE A 108 15.02 0.20 5.18
N ALA A 109 15.71 -0.62 4.37
CA ALA A 109 17.16 -0.50 4.20
C ALA A 109 17.56 0.86 3.59
N ILE A 110 16.90 1.28 2.51
CA ILE A 110 17.21 2.55 1.85
C ILE A 110 16.84 3.75 2.75
N SER A 111 15.81 3.63 3.59
CA SER A 111 15.45 4.68 4.55
C SER A 111 16.52 4.87 5.61
N ALA A 112 17.08 3.78 6.13
CA ALA A 112 18.19 3.86 7.07
C ALA A 112 19.42 4.52 6.44
N ILE A 113 19.71 4.22 5.16
CA ILE A 113 20.80 4.87 4.42
C ILE A 113 20.52 6.37 4.26
N PHE A 114 19.35 6.76 3.77
CA PHE A 114 19.02 8.18 3.59
C PHE A 114 19.00 8.96 4.92
N ALA A 115 18.47 8.35 5.98
CA ALA A 115 18.45 8.94 7.31
C ALA A 115 19.86 9.19 7.86
N ALA A 116 20.84 8.32 7.56
CA ALA A 116 22.23 8.51 7.95
C ALA A 116 22.86 9.80 7.41
N TYR A 117 22.35 10.29 6.27
CA TYR A 117 22.77 11.53 5.62
C TYR A 117 21.73 12.65 5.76
N GLN A 118 20.72 12.51 6.62
CA GLN A 118 19.62 13.47 6.78
C GLN A 118 18.86 13.79 5.48
N LEU A 119 18.79 12.83 4.56
CA LEU A 119 18.12 12.94 3.26
C LEU A 119 16.64 12.53 3.36
N TYR A 120 15.87 13.22 4.22
CA TYR A 120 14.47 12.86 4.48
C TYR A 120 13.54 13.12 3.30
N VAL A 121 13.81 14.16 2.50
CA VAL A 121 13.05 14.44 1.27
C VAL A 121 13.21 13.28 0.27
N PRO A 122 14.42 12.87 -0.16
CA PRO A 122 14.62 11.68 -0.99
C PRO A 122 14.03 10.40 -0.40
N MET A 123 14.12 10.21 0.92
CA MET A 123 13.50 9.06 1.60
C MET A 123 11.99 9.02 1.34
N PHE A 124 11.27 10.10 1.65
CA PHE A 124 9.82 10.18 1.47
C PHE A 124 9.38 10.07 0.00
N LEU A 125 10.12 10.68 -0.92
CA LEU A 125 9.83 10.57 -2.35
C LEU A 125 10.08 9.16 -2.88
N THR A 126 11.09 8.47 -2.36
CA THR A 126 11.34 7.05 -2.65
C THR A 126 10.19 6.18 -2.14
N TRP A 127 9.64 6.47 -0.96
CA TRP A 127 8.45 5.77 -0.45
C TRP A 127 7.26 5.97 -1.38
N LEU A 128 6.99 7.23 -1.74
CA LEU A 128 5.90 7.58 -2.65
C LEU A 128 6.02 6.83 -3.99
N PHE A 129 7.22 6.78 -4.57
CA PHE A 129 7.47 6.08 -5.82
C PHE A 129 7.32 4.56 -5.69
N MET A 130 8.04 3.95 -4.75
CA MET A 130 8.13 2.49 -4.64
C MET A 130 6.82 1.85 -4.17
N VAL A 131 6.16 2.45 -3.18
CA VAL A 131 4.84 1.96 -2.73
C VAL A 131 3.81 2.11 -3.84
N SER A 132 3.87 3.20 -4.62
CA SER A 132 3.01 3.37 -5.78
C SER A 132 3.32 2.36 -6.89
N MET A 133 4.57 1.95 -7.10
CA MET A 133 4.89 0.82 -7.99
C MET A 133 4.25 -0.49 -7.50
N GLY A 134 4.18 -0.71 -6.19
CA GLY A 134 3.39 -1.78 -5.58
C GLY A 134 1.90 -1.70 -5.93
N TYR A 135 1.27 -0.55 -5.72
CA TYR A 135 -0.13 -0.32 -6.11
C TYR A 135 -0.37 -0.47 -7.61
N PHE A 136 0.57 -0.04 -8.46
CA PHE A 136 0.51 -0.26 -9.90
C PHE A 136 0.49 -1.75 -10.23
N SER A 137 1.35 -2.53 -9.57
CA SER A 137 1.43 -3.99 -9.76
C SER A 137 0.13 -4.67 -9.34
N VAL A 138 -0.45 -4.27 -8.20
CA VAL A 138 -1.77 -4.75 -7.76
C VAL A 138 -2.86 -4.37 -8.76
N GLY A 139 -2.91 -3.11 -9.17
CA GLY A 139 -3.89 -2.62 -10.14
C GLY A 139 -3.76 -3.30 -11.51
N PHE A 140 -2.56 -3.63 -11.94
CA PHE A 140 -2.31 -4.36 -13.18
C PHE A 140 -2.70 -5.83 -13.07
N VAL A 141 -2.26 -6.53 -12.02
CA VAL A 141 -2.53 -7.97 -11.82
C VAL A 141 -4.01 -8.25 -11.54
N LEU A 142 -4.69 -7.35 -10.85
CA LEU A 142 -6.12 -7.45 -10.52
C LEU A 142 -7.04 -6.71 -11.50
N ASN A 143 -6.47 -6.05 -12.51
CA ASN A 143 -7.21 -5.23 -13.47
C ASN A 143 -8.07 -4.11 -12.82
N ILE A 144 -7.54 -3.47 -11.78
CA ILE A 144 -8.18 -2.34 -11.08
C ILE A 144 -7.60 -1.03 -11.63
N GLN A 145 -8.27 -0.45 -12.63
CA GLN A 145 -7.78 0.74 -13.35
C GLN A 145 -7.48 1.93 -12.43
N ARG A 146 -8.32 2.14 -11.40
CA ARG A 146 -8.16 3.26 -10.45
C ARG A 146 -6.84 3.18 -9.67
N PHE A 147 -6.42 1.99 -9.24
CA PHE A 147 -5.12 1.81 -8.59
C PHE A 147 -3.96 2.09 -9.54
N SER A 148 -4.04 1.59 -10.78
CA SER A 148 -3.00 1.83 -11.79
C SER A 148 -2.86 3.32 -12.15
N GLN A 149 -3.97 4.06 -12.24
CA GLN A 149 -3.95 5.51 -12.53
C GLN A 149 -3.37 6.32 -11.37
N MET A 150 -3.85 6.09 -10.16
CA MET A 150 -3.33 6.72 -8.94
C MET A 150 -1.82 6.47 -8.78
N ALA A 151 -1.40 5.22 -8.96
CA ALA A 151 0.01 4.84 -8.84
C ALA A 151 0.90 5.58 -9.85
N ARG A 152 0.46 5.69 -11.12
CA ARG A 152 1.20 6.45 -12.14
C ARG A 152 1.32 7.93 -11.77
N PHE A 153 0.25 8.53 -11.28
CA PHE A 153 0.26 9.92 -10.82
C PHE A 153 1.27 10.12 -9.69
N ASN A 154 1.23 9.27 -8.66
CA ASN A 154 2.14 9.35 -7.52
C ASN A 154 3.61 9.14 -7.92
N MET A 155 3.89 8.17 -8.79
CA MET A 155 5.23 7.94 -9.32
C MET A 155 5.73 9.19 -10.06
N LEU A 156 4.92 9.78 -10.93
CA LEU A 156 5.28 11.02 -11.62
C LEU A 156 5.50 12.18 -10.63
N ALA A 157 4.59 12.36 -9.67
CA ALA A 157 4.70 13.40 -8.65
C ALA A 157 5.99 13.26 -7.83
N SER A 158 6.37 12.04 -7.46
CA SER A 158 7.61 11.81 -6.72
C SER A 158 8.86 12.22 -7.51
N VAL A 159 8.89 11.95 -8.82
CA VAL A 159 10.00 12.35 -9.70
C VAL A 159 10.03 13.87 -9.88
N VAL A 160 8.87 14.48 -10.13
CA VAL A 160 8.77 15.95 -10.31
C VAL A 160 9.22 16.68 -9.04
N LEU A 161 8.75 16.25 -7.87
CA LEU A 161 9.19 16.81 -6.59
C LEU A 161 10.69 16.60 -6.41
N LEU A 162 11.23 15.41 -6.69
CA LEU A 162 12.68 15.17 -6.56
C LEU A 162 13.51 16.14 -7.40
N VAL A 163 13.09 16.39 -8.64
CA VAL A 163 13.77 17.35 -9.55
C VAL A 163 13.69 18.77 -9.00
N ILE A 164 12.52 19.21 -8.51
CA ILE A 164 12.35 20.53 -7.89
C ILE A 164 13.28 20.67 -6.68
N GLY A 165 13.25 19.70 -5.75
CA GLY A 165 14.08 19.75 -4.55
C GLY A 165 15.58 19.73 -4.86
N TYR A 166 15.99 19.03 -5.92
CA TYR A 166 17.38 19.04 -6.39
C TYR A 166 17.80 20.43 -6.90
N ILE A 167 16.97 21.07 -7.73
CA ILE A 167 17.23 22.41 -8.28
C ILE A 167 17.28 23.45 -7.16
N ASP A 168 16.34 23.38 -6.22
CA ASP A 168 16.21 24.34 -5.12
C ASP A 168 17.17 24.06 -3.95
N ARG A 169 17.95 22.97 -4.03
CA ARG A 169 18.89 22.51 -2.98
C ARG A 169 18.21 22.28 -1.62
N THR A 170 17.00 21.73 -1.64
CA THR A 170 16.17 21.45 -0.45
C THR A 170 16.04 19.95 -0.15
N LEU A 171 16.98 19.12 -0.63
CA LEU A 171 16.95 17.66 -0.43
C LEU A 171 17.46 17.21 0.95
N GLU A 172 18.26 18.05 1.60
CA GLU A 172 18.91 17.76 2.89
C GLU A 172 18.22 18.51 4.04
N GLY A 173 18.27 17.91 5.23
CA GLY A 173 17.84 18.54 6.47
C GLY A 173 16.47 18.08 6.96
N THR A 174 16.17 18.49 8.19
CA THR A 174 15.03 18.01 8.98
C THR A 174 13.96 19.07 9.17
N THR A 175 14.26 20.31 8.80
CA THR A 175 13.38 21.46 8.97
C THR A 175 13.33 22.27 7.68
N GLY A 176 12.14 22.40 7.11
CA GLY A 176 11.94 23.16 5.89
C GLY A 176 10.52 23.03 5.36
N THR A 177 9.95 24.12 4.85
CA THR A 177 8.62 24.13 4.24
C THR A 177 8.49 23.07 3.14
N TYR A 178 9.56 22.86 2.38
CA TYR A 178 9.60 21.87 1.31
C TYR A 178 9.43 20.43 1.81
N LEU A 179 10.07 20.07 2.93
CA LEU A 179 9.89 18.76 3.56
C LEU A 179 8.44 18.53 3.98
N SER A 180 7.80 19.53 4.58
CA SER A 180 6.38 19.45 4.95
C SER A 180 5.47 19.29 3.73
N VAL A 181 5.74 20.00 2.63
CA VAL A 181 5.03 19.82 1.36
C VAL A 181 5.18 18.38 0.86
N VAL A 182 6.40 17.84 0.86
CA VAL A 182 6.65 16.45 0.47
C VAL A 182 5.89 15.48 1.36
N GLN A 183 5.91 15.64 2.69
CA GLN A 183 5.16 14.79 3.62
C GLN A 183 3.65 14.82 3.33
N ILE A 184 3.08 16.00 3.01
CA ILE A 184 1.67 16.12 2.60
C ILE A 184 1.41 15.32 1.33
N PHE A 185 2.27 15.43 0.31
CA PHE A 185 2.14 14.65 -0.92
C PHE A 185 2.24 13.14 -0.67
N VAL A 186 3.11 12.70 0.24
CA VAL A 186 3.20 11.29 0.64
C VAL A 186 1.91 10.83 1.32
N ILE A 187 1.38 11.60 2.28
CA ILE A 187 0.12 11.27 2.96
C ILE A 187 -1.04 11.21 1.97
N LEU A 188 -1.13 12.19 1.06
CA LEU A 188 -2.17 12.19 0.04
C LEU A 188 -2.05 10.96 -0.88
N GLY A 189 -0.84 10.69 -1.37
CA GLY A 189 -0.58 9.63 -2.35
C GLY A 189 -0.64 8.22 -1.77
N LEU A 190 -0.19 8.01 -0.53
CA LEU A 190 -0.07 6.68 0.08
C LEU A 190 -1.17 6.35 1.09
N SER A 191 -1.93 7.34 1.56
CA SER A 191 -3.01 7.12 2.53
C SER A 191 -4.37 7.55 1.98
N VAL A 192 -4.52 8.81 1.59
CA VAL A 192 -5.83 9.36 1.23
C VAL A 192 -6.34 8.81 -0.09
N MET A 193 -5.53 8.87 -1.16
CA MET A 193 -5.95 8.37 -2.48
C MET A 193 -6.24 6.85 -2.46
N PRO A 194 -5.39 5.98 -1.88
CA PRO A 194 -5.70 4.56 -1.79
C PRO A 194 -6.98 4.29 -1.00
N ALA A 195 -7.21 5.02 0.11
CA ALA A 195 -8.44 4.90 0.91
C ALA A 195 -9.70 5.31 0.14
N ILE A 196 -9.61 6.36 -0.69
CA ILE A 196 -10.70 6.78 -1.58
C ILE A 196 -10.98 5.70 -2.64
N VAL A 197 -9.93 5.15 -3.28
CA VAL A 197 -10.10 4.08 -4.27
C VAL A 197 -10.74 2.85 -3.63
N ALA A 198 -10.28 2.45 -2.44
CA ALA A 198 -10.87 1.35 -1.68
C ALA A 198 -12.34 1.59 -1.35
N TRP A 199 -12.70 2.80 -0.91
CA TRP A 199 -14.09 3.16 -0.64
C TRP A 199 -14.97 3.03 -1.88
N GLN A 200 -14.50 3.53 -3.03
CA GLN A 200 -15.25 3.45 -4.28
C GLN A 200 -15.42 2.00 -4.73
N GLN A 201 -14.40 1.14 -4.61
CA GLN A 201 -14.51 -0.28 -4.96
C GLN A 201 -15.51 -1.01 -4.06
N ILE A 202 -15.47 -0.77 -2.75
CA ILE A 202 -16.44 -1.36 -1.80
C ILE A 202 -17.87 -0.90 -2.11
N LYS A 203 -18.04 0.35 -2.58
CA LYS A 203 -19.34 0.88 -2.97
C LYS A 203 -19.84 0.26 -4.28
N ASP A 204 -18.96 0.06 -5.26
CA ASP A 204 -19.31 -0.50 -6.57
C ASP A 204 -19.61 -2.02 -6.49
N GLU A 205 -19.10 -2.72 -5.47
CA GLU A 205 -19.38 -4.15 -5.21
C GLU A 205 -20.66 -4.43 -4.40
N LYS A 206 -21.32 -3.40 -3.85
CA LYS A 206 -22.59 -3.50 -3.09
C LYS A 206 -23.80 -3.18 -3.94
#